data_AF-I9XCH2-F1
#
_entry.id   AF-I9XCH2-F1
#
_cell.length_a   1.000
_cell.length_b   1.000
_cell.length_c   1.000
_cell.angle_alpha   90.00
_cell.angle_beta   90.00
_cell.angle_gamma   90.00
#
_symmetry.space_group_name_H-M   'P 1'
#
loop_
_entity.id
_entity.type
_entity.pdbx_description
1 polymer ?
#
loop_
_entity_poly.entity_id
_entity_poly.type
_entity_poly.pdbx_seq_one_letter_code
_entity_poly.pdbx_strand_id
1 'polypeptide(L)' 'TISWYAIQEGPSSFAIFDTFEDEDGRDAHLNGQVAAALMAKAQAGDLFAKMPQIHKLSILADKMS' A
#
# COMPACT_ATOMS: atom_id res chain seq x y z
N THR A 1 9.51 4.18 -3.78
CA THR A 1 9.45 3.35 -2.55
C THR A 1 10.86 3.11 -2.05
N ILE A 2 11.12 3.34 -0.76
CA ILE A 2 12.40 3.05 -0.09
C ILE A 2 12.37 1.65 0.54
N SER A 3 11.28 1.35 1.24
CA SER A 3 11.04 0.04 1.85
C SER A 3 9.63 -0.43 1.54
N TRP A 4 9.47 -1.74 1.35
CA TRP A 4 8.21 -2.38 1.00
C TRP A 4 8.02 -3.60 1.89
N TYR A 5 6.83 -3.75 2.43
CA TYR A 5 6.46 -4.88 3.29
C TYR A 5 5.10 -5.43 2.87
N ALA A 6 5.02 -6.74 2.67
CA ALA A 6 3.76 -7.47 2.69
C ALA A 6 3.48 -7.95 4.11
N ILE A 7 2.24 -7.76 4.54
CA ILE A 7 1.76 -8.08 5.87
C ILE A 7 0.56 -9.01 5.72
N GLN A 8 0.54 -10.09 6.50
CA GLN A 8 -0.63 -10.93 6.69
C GLN A 8 -1.12 -10.75 8.12
N GLU A 9 -2.26 -10.09 8.29
CA GLU A 9 -2.86 -9.83 9.60
C GLU A 9 -3.73 -11.00 10.07
N GLY A 10 -4.17 -11.84 9.13
CA GLY A 10 -4.96 -13.03 9.40
C GLY A 10 -5.10 -13.94 8.18
N PRO A 11 -5.90 -15.01 8.25
CA PRO A 11 -6.04 -15.98 7.16
C PRO A 11 -6.50 -15.37 5.83
N SER A 12 -7.27 -14.27 5.88
CA SER A 12 -7.80 -13.56 4.71
C SER A 12 -7.68 -12.03 4.83
N SER A 13 -6.78 -11.51 5.67
CA SER A 13 -6.50 -10.08 5.82
C SER A 13 -5.03 -9.80 5.52
N PHE A 14 -4.79 -8.89 4.58
CA PHE A 14 -3.48 -8.58 4.06
C PHE A 14 -3.32 -7.07 3.93
N ALA A 15 -2.10 -6.59 4.15
CA ALA A 15 -1.74 -5.19 3.98
C ALA A 15 -0.38 -5.06 3.28
N ILE A 16 -0.17 -3.90 2.68
CA ILE A 16 1.13 -3.48 2.16
C ILE A 16 1.52 -2.21 2.91
N PHE A 17 2.76 -2.14 3.36
CA PHE A 17 3.33 -0.93 3.95
C PHE A 17 4.54 -0.50 3.15
N ASP A 18 4.48 0.72 2.61
CA ASP A 18 5.53 1.31 1.78
C ASP A 18 6.03 2.58 2.44
N THR A 19 7.35 2.77 2.44
CA THR A 19 8.00 4.01 2.86
C THR A 19 8.52 4.78 1.65
N PHE A 20 8.61 6.10 1.79
CA PHE A 20 8.99 7.03 0.73
C PHE A 20 9.95 8.08 1.28
N GLU A 21 10.79 8.62 0.40
CA GLU A 21 11.70 9.72 0.76
C GLU A 21 10.92 10.98 1.10
N ASP A 22 9.88 11.26 0.31
CA ASP A 22 9.05 12.45 0.40
C ASP A 22 7.63 12.19 -0.14
N GLU A 23 6.83 13.25 -0.14
CA GLU A 23 5.47 13.26 -0.65
C GLU A 23 5.40 13.03 -2.16
N ASP A 24 6.34 13.57 -2.92
CA ASP A 24 6.38 13.43 -4.38
C ASP A 24 6.59 11.96 -4.77
N GLY A 25 7.48 11.25 -4.08
CA GLY A 25 7.69 9.82 -4.24
C GLY A 25 6.47 8.99 -3.84
N ARG A 26 5.74 9.40 -2.80
CA ARG A 26 4.49 8.76 -2.37
C ARG A 26 3.38 8.95 -3.40
N ASP A 27 3.21 10.16 -3.91
CA ASP A 27 2.18 10.47 -4.90
C ASP A 27 2.50 9.84 -6.26
N ALA A 28 3.77 9.78 -6.67
CA ALA A 28 4.17 9.03 -7.86
C ALA A 28 3.84 7.54 -7.74
N HIS A 29 4.02 6.94 -6.56
CA HIS A 29 3.64 5.55 -6.30
C HIS A 29 2.12 5.34 -6.36
N LEU A 30 1.34 6.22 -5.72
CA LEU A 30 -0.14 6.13 -5.70
C LEU A 30 -0.79 6.42 -7.05
N ASN A 31 -0.11 7.14 -7.94
CA ASN A 31 -0.54 7.35 -9.33
C ASN A 31 0.12 6.36 -10.30
N GLY A 32 0.90 5.42 -9.78
CA GLY A 32 1.63 4.44 -10.57
C GLY A 32 0.81 3.22 -10.98
N GLN A 33 1.48 2.31 -11.68
CA GLN A 33 0.86 1.09 -12.22
C GLN A 33 0.32 0.15 -11.13
N VAL A 34 0.96 0.13 -9.94
CA VAL A 34 0.54 -0.72 -8.82
C VAL A 34 -0.82 -0.30 -8.28
N ALA A 35 -1.02 1.00 -8.05
CA ALA A 35 -2.31 1.52 -7.59
C ALA A 35 -3.41 1.32 -8.64
N ALA A 36 -3.09 1.52 -9.92
CA ALA A 36 -4.03 1.23 -11.01
C ALA A 36 -4.45 -0.25 -11.05
N ALA A 37 -3.49 -1.18 -10.93
CA ALA A 37 -3.77 -2.60 -10.90
C ALA A 37 -4.59 -3.01 -9.66
N LEU A 38 -4.29 -2.43 -8.49
CA LEU A 38 -5.05 -2.67 -7.26
C LEU A 38 -6.51 -2.24 -7.42
N MET A 39 -6.76 -1.06 -7.97
CA MET A 39 -8.12 -0.56 -8.20
C MET A 39 -8.87 -1.40 -9.23
N ALA A 40 -8.21 -1.81 -10.31
CA ALA A 40 -8.81 -2.70 -11.31
C ALA A 40 -9.23 -4.05 -10.69
N LYS A 41 -8.42 -4.61 -9.79
CA LYS A 41 -8.75 -5.82 -9.03
C LYS A 41 -9.84 -5.61 -7.99
N ALA A 42 -9.84 -4.47 -7.31
CA ALA A 42 -10.93 -4.09 -6.40
C ALA A 42 -12.28 -4.01 -7.14
N GLN A 43 -12.29 -3.45 -8.34
CA GLN A 43 -13.48 -3.33 -9.19
C GLN A 43 -13.94 -4.68 -9.77
N ALA A 44 -13.00 -5.56 -10.11
CA ALA A 44 -13.33 -6.89 -10.62
C ALA A 44 -14.06 -7.77 -9.57
N GLY A 45 -13.85 -7.49 -8.28
CA GLY A 45 -14.56 -8.16 -7.18
C GLY A 45 -14.14 -9.62 -6.94
N ASP A 46 -13.07 -10.09 -7.59
CA ASP A 46 -12.56 -11.47 -7.50
C ASP A 46 -11.65 -11.70 -6.27
N LEU A 47 -10.94 -10.65 -5.83
CA LEU A 47 -9.94 -10.75 -4.75
C LEU A 47 -10.39 -10.16 -3.41
N PHE A 48 -11.36 -9.24 -3.40
CA PHE A 48 -11.65 -8.40 -2.25
C PHE A 48 -13.08 -8.59 -1.75
N ALA A 49 -13.23 -9.02 -0.50
CA ALA A 49 -14.53 -9.05 0.18
C ALA A 49 -15.09 -7.65 0.49
N LYS A 50 -14.21 -6.64 0.57
CA LYS A 50 -14.52 -5.23 0.79
C LYS A 50 -13.46 -4.38 0.08
N MET A 51 -13.80 -3.15 -0.29
CA MET A 51 -12.85 -2.23 -0.93
C MET A 51 -11.58 -2.08 -0.07
N PRO A 52 -10.38 -2.16 -0.67
CA PRO A 52 -9.13 -1.94 0.05
C PRO A 52 -9.06 -0.50 0.56
N GLN A 53 -8.46 -0.33 1.74
CA GLN A 53 -8.28 0.98 2.37
C GLN A 53 -6.85 1.47 2.13
N ILE A 54 -6.70 2.76 1.83
CA ILE A 54 -5.39 3.41 1.63
C ILE A 54 -5.21 4.45 2.74
N HIS A 55 -4.15 4.32 3.53
CA HIS A 55 -3.82 5.23 4.62
C HIS A 55 -2.54 5.99 4.30
N LYS A 56 -2.57 7.33 4.36
CA LYS A 56 -1.38 8.17 4.32
C LYS A 56 -0.88 8.37 5.76
N LEU A 57 0.09 7.57 6.18
CA LEU A 57 0.68 7.65 7.52
C LEU A 57 1.96 8.49 7.51
N SER A 58 2.27 9.12 8.65
CA SER A 58 3.55 9.80 8.89
C SER A 58 4.41 8.97 9.83
N ILE A 59 5.65 8.71 9.43
CA ILE A 59 6.63 8.04 10.29
C ILE A 59 7.32 9.12 11.13
N LEU A 60 7.12 9.08 12.45
CA LEU A 60 7.72 10.05 13.38
C LEU A 60 9.15 9.67 13.78
N ALA A 61 9.46 8.37 13.75
CA ALA A 61 10.77 7.82 13.99
C ALA A 61 10.86 6.44 13.34
N ASP A 62 12.05 6.09 12.87
CA ASP A 62 12.40 4.75 12.42
C ASP A 62 13.75 4.34 13.03
N LYS A 63 13.96 3.03 13.10
CA LYS A 63 15.27 2.45 13.41
C LYS A 63 15.60 1.47 12.29
N MET A 64 16.44 1.91 11.37
CA MET A 64 17.04 1.04 10.37
C MET A 64 18.40 0.53 10.90
N SER A 65 18.66 -0.77 10.73
CA SER A 65 19.92 -1.42 11.07
C SER A 65 20.90 -1.42 9.90
#